data_AF-A0A178K3J3-F1
#
_entry.id   AF-A0A178K3J3-F1
#
_cell.length_a   1.000
_cell.length_b   1.000
_cell.length_c   1.000
_cell.angle_alpha   90.00
_cell.angle_beta   90.00
_cell.angle_gamma   90.00
#
_symmetry.space_group_name_H-M   'P 1'
#
loop_
_entity.id
_entity.type
_entity.pdbx_description
1 polymer ?
#
loop_
_entity_poly.entity_id
_entity_poly.type
_entity_poly.pdbx_seq_one_letter_code
_entity_poly.pdbx_strand_id
1 'polypeptide(L)'
;MNIEYFKKFENELNSGLKKQVANSVQLFINSFKDEYEIRAWVWEYLPKLEKNTHCCIRHELFINLVYPTLKKGFDVGHYDSTLWLGKLAQNIYQTKGAFEELGSLAEMDFYRKCFELDSNRIEGKELLLSCLLDWFSFCEHEWPAGILYGNNGATVEQCFEIRQEAEFARSLTVNENEQAFIVQFLIKLDQYERDLTRQSR
;
A
#
# COMPACT_ATOMS: atom_id res chain seq x y z
N MET A 1 -14.12 24.72 8.60
CA MET A 1 -14.57 23.35 8.85
C MET A 1 -15.64 23.36 9.92
N ASN A 2 -16.84 22.87 9.59
CA ASN A 2 -17.89 22.62 10.58
C ASN A 2 -17.87 21.14 10.97
N ILE A 3 -17.29 20.82 12.14
CA ILE A 3 -17.13 19.44 12.62
C ILE A 3 -18.47 18.76 12.90
N GLU A 4 -19.54 19.50 13.15
CA GLU A 4 -20.87 18.93 13.38
C GLU A 4 -21.42 18.24 12.13
N TYR A 5 -21.05 18.69 10.92
CA TYR A 5 -21.38 17.97 9.69
C TYR A 5 -20.64 16.64 9.58
N PHE A 6 -19.40 16.56 10.08
CA PHE A 6 -18.65 15.32 10.11
C PHE A 6 -19.24 14.31 11.11
N LYS A 7 -19.55 14.75 12.33
CA LYS A 7 -20.23 13.90 13.34
C LYS A 7 -21.58 13.41 12.85
N LYS A 8 -22.34 14.28 12.18
CA LYS A 8 -23.61 13.91 11.55
C LYS A 8 -23.40 12.85 10.47
N PHE A 9 -22.40 13.05 9.60
CA PHE A 9 -21.99 12.06 8.60
C PHE A 9 -21.66 10.70 9.24
N GLU A 10 -20.84 10.66 10.30
CA GLU A 10 -20.47 9.42 10.98
C GLU A 10 -21.70 8.72 11.59
N ASN A 11 -22.60 9.46 12.23
CA ASN A 11 -23.84 8.91 12.79
C ASN A 11 -24.78 8.33 11.73
N GLU A 12 -24.95 9.03 10.60
CA GLU A 12 -25.78 8.56 9.49
C GLU A 12 -25.14 7.35 8.78
N LEU A 13 -23.81 7.30 8.71
CA LEU A 13 -23.05 6.18 8.16
C LEU A 13 -23.28 4.92 9.01
N ASN A 14 -23.13 5.05 10.33
CA ASN A 14 -23.39 3.98 11.29
C ASN A 14 -24.85 3.50 11.28
N SER A 15 -25.78 4.37 10.90
CA SER A 15 -27.21 4.07 10.78
C SER A 15 -27.62 3.53 9.40
N GLY A 16 -26.70 3.41 8.44
CA GLY A 16 -26.97 2.88 7.09
C GLY A 16 -27.80 3.80 6.18
N LEU A 17 -27.91 5.09 6.48
CA LEU A 17 -28.82 6.03 5.81
C LEU A 17 -28.25 6.64 4.52
N LYS A 18 -27.95 5.80 3.52
CA LYS A 18 -27.13 6.14 2.32
C LYS A 18 -27.35 7.53 1.70
N LYS A 19 -28.60 7.95 1.47
CA LYS A 19 -28.92 9.27 0.87
C LYS A 19 -28.54 10.45 1.78
N GLN A 20 -28.75 10.32 3.09
CA GLN A 20 -28.46 11.38 4.05
C GLN A 20 -26.94 11.52 4.20
N VAL A 21 -26.23 10.40 4.22
CA VAL A 21 -24.77 10.40 4.32
C VAL A 21 -24.11 11.17 3.18
N ALA A 22 -24.61 11.02 1.93
CA ALA A 22 -24.09 11.75 0.78
C ALA A 22 -24.28 13.27 0.91
N ASN A 23 -25.40 13.71 1.48
CA ASN A 23 -25.63 15.14 1.73
C ASN A 23 -24.76 15.66 2.87
N SER A 24 -24.65 14.92 3.97
CA SER A 24 -23.86 15.33 5.13
C SER A 24 -22.37 15.38 4.82
N VAL A 25 -21.84 14.42 4.05
CA VAL A 25 -20.44 14.44 3.61
C VAL A 25 -20.16 15.63 2.67
N GLN A 26 -21.09 15.95 1.77
CA GLN A 26 -20.92 17.11 0.88
C GLN A 26 -20.97 18.43 1.66
N LEU A 27 -21.87 18.56 2.64
CA LEU A 27 -21.92 19.72 3.53
C LEU A 27 -20.61 19.85 4.33
N PHE A 28 -20.05 18.74 4.79
CA PHE A 28 -18.78 18.73 5.48
C PHE A 28 -17.64 19.20 4.56
N ILE A 29 -17.51 18.64 3.36
CA ILE A 29 -16.50 19.03 2.35
C ILE A 29 -16.63 20.52 2.02
N ASN A 30 -17.85 21.02 1.82
CA ASN A 30 -18.10 22.42 1.49
C ASN A 30 -17.90 23.38 2.68
N SER A 31 -17.70 22.87 3.90
CA SER A 31 -17.51 23.69 5.10
C SER A 31 -16.07 24.13 5.36
N PHE A 32 -15.12 23.61 4.58
CA PHE A 32 -13.72 24.02 4.63
C PHE A 32 -13.53 25.39 3.98
N LYS A 33 -12.74 26.25 4.63
CA LYS A 33 -12.48 27.62 4.16
C LYS A 33 -11.37 27.69 3.13
N ASP A 34 -10.33 26.89 3.32
CA ASP A 34 -9.12 26.93 2.52
C ASP A 34 -8.34 25.59 2.60
N GLU A 35 -7.29 25.48 1.79
CA GLU A 35 -6.45 24.29 1.71
C GLU A 35 -5.66 24.01 3.00
N TYR A 36 -5.35 25.04 3.80
CA TYR A 36 -4.61 24.87 5.04
C TYR A 36 -5.48 24.16 6.08
N GLU A 37 -6.75 24.55 6.19
CA GLU A 37 -7.73 23.92 7.05
C GLU A 37 -8.00 22.46 6.61
N ILE A 38 -8.07 22.20 5.30
CA ILE A 38 -8.20 20.83 4.77
C ILE A 38 -6.98 20.00 5.18
N ARG A 39 -5.77 20.50 4.93
CA ARG A 39 -4.53 19.79 5.26
C ARG A 39 -4.46 19.46 6.75
N ALA A 40 -4.74 20.42 7.61
CA ALA A 40 -4.73 20.22 9.06
C ALA A 40 -5.69 19.10 9.48
N TRP A 41 -6.92 19.11 8.94
CA TRP A 41 -7.91 18.08 9.24
C TRP A 41 -7.50 16.70 8.70
N VAL A 42 -6.99 16.61 7.47
CA VAL A 42 -6.56 15.33 6.87
C VAL A 42 -5.48 14.67 7.74
N TRP A 43 -4.49 15.43 8.20
CA TRP A 43 -3.43 14.89 9.07
C TRP A 43 -3.92 14.53 10.48
N GLU A 44 -4.99 15.15 10.97
CA GLU A 44 -5.65 14.75 12.21
C GLU A 44 -6.53 13.49 12.01
N TYR A 45 -7.13 13.35 10.83
CA TYR A 45 -8.07 12.29 10.49
C TYR A 45 -7.36 10.95 10.20
N LEU A 46 -6.29 10.97 9.40
CA LEU A 46 -5.61 9.76 8.93
C LEU A 46 -5.20 8.80 10.06
N PRO A 47 -4.56 9.24 11.16
CA PRO A 47 -4.17 8.34 12.25
C PRO A 47 -5.34 7.71 13.02
N LYS A 48 -6.55 8.25 12.86
CA LYS A 48 -7.77 7.74 13.53
C LYS A 48 -8.47 6.63 12.73
N LEU A 49 -8.04 6.39 11.48
CA LEU A 49 -8.56 5.27 10.69
C LEU A 49 -8.28 3.95 11.42
N GLU A 50 -9.29 3.09 11.55
CA GLU A 50 -9.14 1.80 12.21
C GLU A 50 -8.06 0.96 11.50
N LYS A 51 -7.24 0.23 12.27
CA LYS A 51 -6.13 -0.58 11.73
C LYS A 51 -6.56 -1.81 10.92
N ASN A 52 -7.81 -1.90 10.49
CA ASN A 52 -8.28 -3.03 9.69
C ASN A 52 -7.87 -2.86 8.22
N THR A 53 -7.41 -3.97 7.67
CA THR A 53 -6.69 -4.20 6.40
C THR A 53 -7.38 -3.75 5.12
N HIS A 54 -8.50 -3.04 5.19
CA HIS A 54 -9.24 -2.55 4.02
C HIS A 54 -9.82 -1.14 4.24
N CYS A 55 -9.14 -0.24 4.95
CA CYS A 55 -9.64 1.10 5.29
C CYS A 55 -10.00 1.94 4.04
N CYS A 56 -11.18 1.68 3.50
CA CYS A 56 -11.75 2.35 2.36
C CYS A 56 -12.35 3.64 2.88
N ILE A 57 -11.53 4.69 2.91
CA ILE A 57 -12.02 6.06 3.12
C ILE A 57 -13.16 6.27 2.14
N ARG A 58 -14.30 6.76 2.62
CA ARG A 58 -15.44 7.02 1.76
C ARG A 58 -15.02 7.87 0.56
N HIS A 59 -15.42 7.45 -0.65
CA HIS A 59 -14.94 8.01 -1.91
C HIS A 59 -14.98 9.55 -1.95
N GLU A 60 -16.07 10.17 -1.49
CA GLU A 60 -16.21 11.63 -1.49
C GLU A 60 -15.15 12.32 -0.61
N LEU A 61 -14.82 11.76 0.57
CA LEU A 61 -13.74 12.29 1.42
C LEU A 61 -12.37 12.04 0.79
N PHE A 62 -12.20 10.87 0.19
CA PHE A 62 -10.94 10.50 -0.44
C PHE A 62 -10.60 11.45 -1.58
N ILE A 63 -11.49 11.60 -2.57
CA ILE A 63 -11.20 12.37 -3.78
C ILE A 63 -11.13 13.87 -3.56
N ASN A 64 -11.93 14.42 -2.64
CA ASN A 64 -12.03 15.86 -2.45
C ASN A 64 -11.04 16.41 -1.39
N LEU A 65 -10.65 15.61 -0.40
CA LEU A 65 -9.85 16.09 0.74
C LEU A 65 -8.53 15.33 0.87
N VAL A 66 -8.59 14.00 1.00
CA VAL A 66 -7.42 13.19 1.36
C VAL A 66 -6.44 13.07 0.20
N TYR A 67 -6.89 12.58 -0.96
CA TYR A 67 -6.05 12.35 -2.13
C TYR A 67 -5.32 13.62 -2.59
N PRO A 68 -5.98 14.79 -2.78
CA PRO A 68 -5.27 16.00 -3.20
C PRO A 68 -4.20 16.45 -2.19
N THR A 69 -4.46 16.28 -0.89
CA THR A 69 -3.50 16.62 0.17
C THR A 69 -2.29 15.70 0.13
N LEU A 70 -2.51 14.40 -0.01
CA LEU A 70 -1.43 13.41 -0.08
C LEU A 70 -0.64 13.53 -1.38
N LYS A 71 -1.31 13.69 -2.52
CA LYS A 71 -0.67 13.86 -3.82
C LYS A 71 0.28 15.07 -3.84
N LYS A 72 -0.17 16.24 -3.37
CA LYS A 72 0.69 17.44 -3.27
C LYS A 72 1.96 17.18 -2.45
N GLY A 73 1.86 16.41 -1.36
CA GLY A 73 3.01 16.04 -0.55
C GLY A 73 3.92 15.02 -1.25
N PHE A 74 3.33 14.03 -1.91
CA PHE A 74 4.07 13.04 -2.70
C PHE A 74 4.87 13.69 -3.84
N ASP A 75 4.26 14.63 -4.57
CA ASP A 75 4.89 15.35 -5.68
C ASP A 75 6.15 16.13 -5.23
N VAL A 76 6.28 16.46 -3.94
CA VAL A 76 7.44 17.15 -3.35
C VAL A 76 8.33 16.25 -2.47
N GLY A 77 8.13 14.92 -2.51
CA GLY A 77 8.94 13.96 -1.76
C GLY A 77 8.67 13.94 -0.25
N HIS A 78 7.45 14.29 0.19
CA HIS A 78 7.08 14.22 1.60
C HIS A 78 6.87 12.76 2.04
N TYR A 79 7.66 12.29 3.00
CA TYR A 79 7.64 10.91 3.46
C TYR A 79 6.25 10.47 3.91
N ASP A 80 5.59 11.20 4.82
CA ASP A 80 4.33 10.73 5.40
C ASP A 80 3.22 10.70 4.34
N SER A 81 3.29 11.60 3.35
CA SER A 81 2.33 11.61 2.25
C SER A 81 2.48 10.35 1.39
N THR A 82 3.72 9.99 1.09
CA THR A 82 4.07 8.77 0.37
C THR A 82 3.62 7.53 1.13
N LEU A 83 3.88 7.49 2.44
CA LEU A 83 3.49 6.39 3.32
C LEU A 83 1.96 6.18 3.33
N TRP A 84 1.20 7.27 3.48
CA TRP A 84 -0.25 7.20 3.52
C TRP A 84 -0.87 6.85 2.16
N LEU A 85 -0.25 7.23 1.04
CA LEU A 85 -0.68 6.74 -0.28
C LEU A 85 -0.53 5.23 -0.39
N GLY A 86 0.58 4.65 0.10
CA GLY A 86 0.75 3.20 0.19
C GLY A 86 -0.35 2.53 1.02
N LYS A 87 -0.59 3.04 2.23
CA LYS A 87 -1.65 2.52 3.13
C LYS A 87 -3.06 2.61 2.54
N LEU A 88 -3.27 3.53 1.61
CA LEU A 88 -4.54 3.78 0.93
C LEU A 88 -4.54 3.30 -0.52
N ALA A 89 -3.65 2.37 -0.89
CA ALA A 89 -3.55 1.84 -2.25
C ALA A 89 -4.89 1.33 -2.80
N GLN A 90 -5.72 0.70 -1.97
CA GLN A 90 -7.05 0.25 -2.36
C GLN A 90 -8.00 1.41 -2.74
N ASN A 91 -7.95 2.54 -2.03
CA ASN A 91 -8.69 3.74 -2.41
C ASN A 91 -8.19 4.31 -3.74
N ILE A 92 -6.88 4.26 -3.99
CA ILE A 92 -6.27 4.69 -5.25
C ILE A 92 -6.77 3.83 -6.41
N TYR A 93 -6.70 2.50 -6.29
CA TYR A 93 -7.14 1.57 -7.34
C TYR A 93 -8.63 1.70 -7.67
N GLN A 94 -9.46 2.07 -6.69
CA GLN A 94 -10.90 2.27 -6.88
C GLN A 94 -11.24 3.66 -7.44
N THR A 95 -10.28 4.59 -7.47
CA THR A 95 -10.50 5.97 -7.91
C THR A 95 -10.00 6.14 -9.33
N LYS A 96 -10.93 6.42 -10.26
CA LYS A 96 -10.62 6.60 -11.68
C LYS A 96 -9.56 7.69 -11.89
N GLY A 97 -8.46 7.34 -12.55
CA GLY A 97 -7.38 8.26 -12.91
C GLY A 97 -6.30 8.45 -11.82
N ALA A 98 -6.59 8.11 -10.56
CA ALA A 98 -5.66 8.36 -9.45
C ALA A 98 -4.40 7.49 -9.53
N PHE A 99 -4.53 6.25 -10.01
CA PHE A 99 -3.41 5.34 -10.22
C PHE A 99 -2.46 5.85 -11.29
N GLU A 100 -2.99 6.31 -12.43
CA GLU A 100 -2.21 6.87 -13.53
C GLU A 100 -1.55 8.19 -13.14
N GLU A 101 -2.24 9.07 -12.42
CA GLU A 101 -1.69 10.34 -11.91
C GLU A 101 -0.50 10.16 -10.96
N LEU A 102 -0.42 9.01 -10.28
CA LEU A 102 0.70 8.65 -9.41
C LEU A 102 1.79 7.86 -10.12
N GLY A 103 1.72 7.71 -11.45
CA GLY A 103 2.71 6.98 -12.25
C GLY A 103 2.54 5.47 -12.23
N SER A 104 1.31 4.98 -11.98
CA SER A 104 0.97 3.55 -11.95
C SER A 104 1.77 2.76 -10.91
N LEU A 105 2.07 3.39 -9.78
CA LEU A 105 2.79 2.79 -8.66
C LEU A 105 1.86 1.87 -7.87
N ALA A 106 2.29 0.62 -7.67
CA ALA A 106 1.64 -0.31 -6.77
C ALA A 106 1.94 0.04 -5.30
N GLU A 107 1.21 -0.57 -4.37
CA GLU A 107 1.38 -0.38 -2.92
C GLU A 107 2.85 -0.50 -2.48
N MET A 108 3.52 -1.58 -2.88
CA MET A 108 4.91 -1.84 -2.52
C MET A 108 5.86 -0.73 -3.02
N ASP A 109 5.55 -0.09 -4.16
CA ASP A 109 6.38 0.98 -4.72
C ASP A 109 6.34 2.24 -3.85
N PHE A 110 5.20 2.54 -3.21
CA PHE A 110 5.13 3.65 -2.25
C PHE A 110 6.03 3.39 -1.04
N TYR A 111 6.04 2.17 -0.51
CA TYR A 111 6.90 1.83 0.63
C TYR A 111 8.38 1.78 0.24
N ARG A 112 8.71 1.35 -0.98
CA ARG A 112 10.07 1.45 -1.53
C ARG A 112 10.51 2.92 -1.63
N LYS A 113 9.65 3.80 -2.11
CA LYS A 113 9.91 5.26 -2.11
C LYS A 113 10.08 5.83 -0.70
N CYS A 114 9.29 5.37 0.28
CA CYS A 114 9.51 5.75 1.68
C CYS A 114 10.92 5.36 2.15
N PHE A 115 11.37 4.14 1.85
CA PHE A 115 12.71 3.68 2.18
C PHE A 115 13.81 4.51 1.49
N GLU A 116 13.61 4.90 0.23
CA GLU A 116 14.51 5.80 -0.52
C GLU A 116 14.57 7.21 0.08
N LEU A 117 13.44 7.72 0.57
CA LEU A 117 13.35 9.04 1.20
C LEU A 117 14.00 9.08 2.58
N ASP A 118 13.76 8.07 3.41
CA ASP A 118 14.37 7.93 4.74
C ASP A 118 14.38 6.46 5.20
N SER A 119 15.54 5.81 5.06
CA SER A 119 15.73 4.41 5.44
C SER A 119 15.72 4.14 6.95
N ASN A 120 15.79 5.19 7.79
CA ASN A 120 15.80 5.04 9.24
C ASN A 120 14.38 4.98 9.84
N ARG A 121 13.36 5.35 9.06
CA ARG A 121 11.97 5.29 9.51
C ARG A 121 11.45 3.86 9.47
N ILE A 122 11.26 3.30 10.66
CA ILE A 122 10.88 1.91 10.90
C ILE A 122 9.58 1.54 10.17
N GLU A 123 8.55 2.38 10.25
CA GLU A 123 7.22 2.01 9.74
C GLU A 123 7.19 1.76 8.23
N GLY A 124 7.87 2.57 7.41
CA GLY A 124 7.91 2.35 5.96
C GLY A 124 8.72 1.10 5.61
N LYS A 125 9.79 0.85 6.36
CA LYS A 125 10.62 -0.35 6.24
C LYS A 125 9.84 -1.63 6.60
N GLU A 126 9.07 -1.61 7.68
CA GLU A 126 8.24 -2.74 8.11
C GLU A 126 7.13 -3.04 7.10
N LEU A 127 6.45 -2.01 6.57
CA LEU A 127 5.43 -2.19 5.54
C LEU A 127 6.02 -2.72 4.22
N LEU A 128 7.17 -2.20 3.80
CA LEU A 128 7.88 -2.72 2.62
C LEU A 128 8.26 -4.20 2.78
N LEU A 129 8.82 -4.55 3.94
CA LEU A 129 9.17 -5.93 4.26
C LEU A 129 7.94 -6.83 4.27
N SER A 130 6.82 -6.39 4.86
CA SER A 130 5.56 -7.13 4.84
C SER A 130 5.11 -7.42 3.40
N CYS A 131 5.10 -6.42 2.52
CA CYS A 131 4.73 -6.61 1.12
C CYS A 131 5.64 -7.62 0.40
N LEU A 132 6.95 -7.58 0.67
CA LEU A 132 7.91 -8.53 0.09
C LEU A 132 7.65 -9.96 0.59
N LEU A 133 7.41 -10.15 1.89
CA LEU A 133 7.11 -11.45 2.47
C LEU A 133 5.78 -12.03 1.93
N ASP A 134 4.76 -11.19 1.79
CA ASP A 134 3.47 -11.57 1.19
C ASP A 134 3.66 -11.97 -0.29
N TRP A 135 4.48 -11.23 -1.03
CA TRP A 135 4.80 -11.55 -2.41
C TRP A 135 5.58 -12.86 -2.54
N PHE A 136 6.56 -13.14 -1.67
CA PHE A 136 7.26 -14.44 -1.68
C PHE A 136 6.32 -15.59 -1.33
N SER A 137 5.44 -15.39 -0.36
CA SER A 137 4.40 -16.37 0.00
C SER A 137 3.48 -16.67 -1.18
N PHE A 138 3.13 -15.65 -1.97
CA PHE A 138 2.41 -15.83 -3.23
C PHE A 138 3.25 -16.58 -4.27
N CYS A 139 4.52 -16.22 -4.44
CA CYS A 139 5.43 -16.89 -5.39
C CYS A 139 5.55 -18.39 -5.11
N GLU A 140 5.67 -18.80 -3.84
CA GLU A 140 5.77 -20.21 -3.48
C GLU A 140 4.43 -20.93 -3.29
N HIS A 141 3.30 -20.30 -3.61
CA HIS A 141 1.97 -20.86 -3.39
C HIS A 141 1.74 -22.21 -4.07
N GLU A 142 2.33 -22.39 -5.26
CA GLU A 142 2.22 -23.64 -6.04
C GLU A 142 3.40 -24.60 -5.81
N TRP A 143 4.29 -24.32 -4.86
CA TRP A 143 5.43 -25.20 -4.59
C TRP A 143 4.96 -26.61 -4.15
N PRO A 144 5.54 -27.71 -4.67
CA PRO A 144 6.71 -27.79 -5.56
C PRO A 144 6.40 -27.81 -7.07
N ALA A 145 5.14 -27.63 -7.49
CA ALA A 145 4.77 -27.64 -8.90
C ALA A 145 5.38 -26.46 -9.67
N GLY A 146 5.59 -25.32 -9.01
CA GLY A 146 6.31 -24.18 -9.57
C GLY A 146 6.53 -23.05 -8.59
N ILE A 147 7.24 -22.02 -9.05
CA ILE A 147 7.30 -20.69 -8.43
C ILE A 147 6.57 -19.72 -9.35
N LEU A 148 5.59 -19.00 -8.82
CA LEU A 148 4.77 -18.07 -9.57
C LEU A 148 5.47 -16.72 -9.78
N TYR A 149 5.26 -16.13 -10.95
CA TYR A 149 5.53 -14.74 -11.27
C TYR A 149 4.31 -14.16 -12.00
N GLY A 150 3.48 -13.42 -11.27
CA GLY A 150 2.14 -13.06 -11.73
C GLY A 150 1.27 -14.31 -11.90
N ASN A 151 0.72 -14.53 -13.09
CA ASN A 151 -0.18 -15.65 -13.37
C ASN A 151 0.51 -16.89 -13.99
N ASN A 152 1.85 -16.88 -14.11
CA ASN A 152 2.61 -17.94 -14.77
C ASN A 152 3.74 -18.44 -13.85
N GLY A 153 4.33 -19.58 -14.19
CA GLY A 153 5.60 -19.99 -13.61
C GLY A 153 6.73 -19.02 -14.00
N ALA A 154 7.65 -18.77 -13.06
CA ALA A 154 8.78 -17.87 -13.27
C ALA A 154 9.76 -18.45 -14.31
N THR A 155 10.30 -17.58 -15.15
CA THR A 155 11.46 -17.87 -16.02
C THR A 155 12.77 -17.82 -15.22
N VAL A 156 13.90 -18.20 -15.83
CA VAL A 156 15.23 -18.11 -15.19
C VAL A 156 15.57 -16.65 -14.86
N GLU A 157 15.29 -15.72 -15.78
CA GLU A 157 15.49 -14.29 -15.60
C GLU A 157 14.64 -13.76 -14.44
N GLN A 158 13.39 -14.19 -14.35
CA GLN A 158 12.50 -13.83 -13.24
C GLN A 158 12.91 -14.45 -11.91
N CYS A 159 13.51 -15.65 -11.92
CA CYS A 159 14.10 -16.23 -10.71
C CYS A 159 15.24 -15.35 -10.17
N PHE A 160 16.04 -14.76 -11.06
CA PHE A 160 17.08 -13.83 -10.67
C PHE A 160 16.50 -12.54 -10.04
N GLU A 161 15.43 -11.98 -10.60
CA GLU A 161 14.72 -10.83 -10.01
C GLU A 161 14.16 -11.15 -8.61
N ILE A 162 13.43 -12.26 -8.48
CA ILE A 162 12.87 -12.72 -7.19
C ILE A 162 13.98 -12.87 -6.15
N ARG A 163 15.13 -13.42 -6.54
CA ARG A 163 16.28 -13.62 -5.65
C ARG A 163 16.85 -12.29 -5.14
N GLN A 164 16.98 -11.28 -6.01
CA GLN A 164 17.46 -9.96 -5.59
C GLN A 164 16.54 -9.34 -4.54
N GLU A 165 15.24 -9.44 -4.75
CA GLU A 165 14.25 -8.92 -3.81
C GLU A 165 14.23 -9.70 -2.49
N ALA A 166 14.40 -11.03 -2.53
CA ALA A 166 14.52 -11.85 -1.32
C ALA A 166 15.78 -11.53 -0.50
N GLU A 167 16.93 -11.34 -1.15
CA GLU A 167 18.16 -10.90 -0.48
C GLU A 167 18.02 -9.47 0.08
N PHE A 168 17.36 -8.57 -0.65
CA PHE A 168 17.03 -7.25 -0.15
C PHE A 168 16.13 -7.33 1.09
N ALA A 169 15.04 -8.09 1.07
CA ALA A 169 14.17 -8.32 2.23
C ALA A 169 14.96 -8.88 3.43
N ARG A 170 15.90 -9.80 3.17
CA ARG A 170 16.79 -10.35 4.19
C ARG A 170 17.65 -9.29 4.86
N SER A 171 18.06 -8.26 4.13
CA SER A 171 18.80 -7.12 4.68
C SER A 171 17.92 -6.18 5.53
N LEU A 172 16.60 -6.20 5.34
CA LEU A 172 15.66 -5.36 6.08
C LEU A 172 15.32 -5.96 7.45
N THR A 173 15.11 -7.27 7.53
CA THR A 173 14.63 -7.90 8.76
C THR A 173 15.75 -8.28 9.74
N VAL A 174 15.47 -8.14 11.04
CA VAL A 174 16.27 -8.71 12.15
C VAL A 174 15.53 -9.84 12.88
N ASN A 175 14.31 -10.15 12.45
CA ASN A 175 13.47 -11.18 13.05
C ASN A 175 13.89 -12.56 12.54
N GLU A 176 14.23 -13.46 13.46
CA GLU A 176 14.72 -14.80 13.12
C GLU A 176 13.70 -15.64 12.32
N ASN A 177 12.40 -15.48 12.56
CA ASN A 177 11.37 -16.22 11.85
C ASN A 177 11.24 -15.75 10.39
N GLU A 178 11.29 -14.44 10.17
CA GLU A 178 11.26 -13.84 8.82
C GLU A 178 12.53 -14.19 8.04
N GLN A 179 13.69 -14.12 8.71
CA GLN A 179 14.96 -14.60 8.16
C GLN A 179 14.88 -16.08 7.75
N ALA A 180 14.37 -16.94 8.63
CA ALA A 180 14.22 -18.36 8.35
C ALA A 180 13.27 -18.62 7.16
N PHE A 181 12.15 -17.90 7.09
CA PHE A 181 11.24 -17.98 5.95
C PHE A 181 11.94 -17.61 4.63
N ILE A 182 12.63 -16.47 4.58
CA ILE A 182 13.34 -16.01 3.37
C ILE A 182 14.41 -17.03 2.94
N VAL A 183 15.16 -17.61 3.90
CA VAL A 183 16.15 -18.65 3.60
C VAL A 183 15.50 -19.90 3.00
N GLN A 184 14.38 -20.36 3.56
CA GLN A 184 13.66 -21.51 3.01
C GLN A 184 13.12 -21.22 1.60
N PHE A 185 12.58 -20.01 1.39
CA PHE A 185 12.12 -19.57 0.07
C PHE A 185 13.26 -19.57 -0.97
N LEU A 186 14.43 -19.01 -0.62
CA LEU A 186 15.60 -19.01 -1.50
C LEU A 186 16.08 -20.43 -1.88
N ILE A 187 16.01 -21.38 -0.96
CA ILE A 187 16.34 -22.79 -1.24
C ILE A 187 15.36 -23.39 -2.26
N LYS A 188 14.06 -23.10 -2.13
CA LYS A 188 13.04 -23.55 -3.09
C LYS A 188 13.28 -22.93 -4.47
N LEU A 189 13.58 -21.63 -4.52
CA LEU A 189 13.89 -20.91 -5.75
C LEU A 189 15.11 -21.50 -6.46
N ASP A 190 16.19 -21.81 -5.72
CA ASP A 190 17.38 -22.50 -6.26
C ASP A 190 17.07 -23.87 -6.86
N GLN A 191 16.15 -24.61 -6.25
CA GLN A 191 15.75 -25.91 -6.76
C GLN A 191 14.92 -25.74 -8.05
N TYR A 192 13.94 -24.84 -8.04
CA TYR A 192 13.13 -24.54 -9.21
C TYR A 192 13.96 -24.12 -10.43
N GLU A 193 14.88 -23.16 -10.25
CA GLU A 193 15.74 -22.64 -11.31
C GLU A 193 16.62 -23.73 -11.95
N ARG A 194 17.14 -24.65 -11.11
CA ARG A 194 17.92 -25.80 -11.58
C ARG A 194 17.09 -26.75 -12.44
N ASP A 195 15.83 -26.99 -12.05
CA ASP A 195 14.94 -27.89 -12.78
C ASP A 195 14.50 -27.28 -14.11
N LEU A 196 14.24 -25.97 -14.17
CA LEU A 196 14.00 -25.24 -15.43
C LEU A 196 15.17 -25.35 -16.41
N THR A 197 16.40 -25.15 -15.90
CA THR A 197 17.61 -25.20 -16.72
C THR A 197 17.87 -26.61 -17.26
N ARG A 198 17.48 -27.66 -16.52
CA ARG A 198 17.58 -29.05 -16.97
C ARG A 198 16.57 -29.40 -18.05
N GLN A 199 15.35 -28.88 -17.96
CA GLN A 199 14.30 -29.10 -18.96
C GLN A 199 14.56 -28.35 -20.27
N SER A 200 15.39 -27.31 -20.23
CA SER A 200 15.79 -26.51 -21.40
C SER A 200 16.98 -27.10 -22.17
N ARG A 201 17.51 -28.26 -21.76
CA ARG A 201 18.62 -28.99 -22.41
C ARG A 201 18.09 -30.23 -23.12
#